data_AF-A0A8H9IG81-F1
#
_entry.id   AF-A0A8H9IG81-F1
#
_cell.length_a   1.000
_cell.length_b   1.000
_cell.length_c   1.000
_cell.angle_alpha   90.00
_cell.angle_beta   90.00
_cell.angle_gamma   90.00
#
_symmetry.space_group_name_H-M   'P 1'
#
loop_
_entity.id
_entity.type
_entity.pdbx_description
1 polymer ?
#
loop_
_entity_poly.entity_id
_entity_poly.type
_entity_poly.pdbx_seq_one_letter_code
_entity_poly.pdbx_strand_id
1 'polypeptide(L)'
;MLRNCLIISTVMLLLVPAHAETRFYTVNHGIYISTMDCQTRLPVAVQYKVGKDTGTEERYSSYINDDTLLAEAPQCHPLTAHSFRTYQAVLKRGGIAQSYDVGHLAASNHLDDNAKSSKIANQYSNLAPQASVFNRRGGAYFHTESIIECHRDIEPLFVVAGTIDDPTTTDSDFFSSTFGQTTPDYWYRVIYWSETNVYKAWLMPNSPSATDDNLLQGRYDIDLAVLVENIPVHLEFFESLMHYGVPEATSDFIETKQSGKKLTCRNRTTGIG
;
A
#
# COMPACT_ATOMS: atom_id res chain seq x y z
N MET A 1 19.92 -0.79 77.70
CA MET A 1 18.67 -1.08 76.97
C MET A 1 18.60 -0.15 75.76
N LEU A 2 19.07 -0.59 74.60
CA LEU A 2 18.88 0.11 73.32
C LEU A 2 18.35 -0.92 72.33
N ARG A 3 17.08 -0.75 71.96
CA ARG A 3 16.33 -1.64 71.08
C ARG A 3 16.62 -1.22 69.63
N ASN A 4 17.37 -2.04 68.90
CA ASN A 4 17.51 -1.90 67.45
C ASN A 4 16.18 -2.30 66.79
N CYS A 5 15.48 -1.34 66.20
CA CYS A 5 14.30 -1.58 65.39
C CYS A 5 14.75 -1.70 63.93
N LEU A 6 14.72 -2.93 63.42
CA LEU A 6 15.05 -3.26 62.03
C LEU A 6 13.85 -2.88 61.15
N ILE A 7 13.99 -1.84 60.32
CA ILE A 7 12.99 -1.51 59.29
C ILE A 7 13.35 -2.29 58.03
N ILE A 8 12.64 -3.39 57.79
CA ILE A 8 12.68 -4.10 56.51
C ILE A 8 11.76 -3.34 55.55
N SER A 9 12.35 -2.54 54.66
CA SER A 9 11.64 -1.89 53.56
C SER A 9 11.44 -2.92 52.44
N THR A 10 10.25 -3.50 52.37
CA THR A 10 9.87 -4.40 51.28
C THR A 10 9.63 -3.55 50.03
N VAL A 11 10.62 -3.49 49.14
CA VAL A 11 10.46 -2.89 47.80
C VAL A 11 9.55 -3.81 46.99
N MET A 12 8.27 -3.44 46.88
CA MET A 12 7.32 -4.12 46.02
C MET A 12 7.63 -3.72 44.57
N LEU A 13 8.32 -4.59 43.84
CA LEU A 13 8.60 -4.42 42.43
C LEU A 13 7.27 -4.57 41.66
N LEU A 14 6.66 -3.45 41.27
CA LEU A 14 5.51 -3.45 40.36
C LEU A 14 5.98 -3.93 38.99
N LEU A 15 5.70 -5.18 38.66
CA LEU A 15 5.79 -5.70 37.30
C LEU A 15 4.73 -4.97 36.47
N VAL A 16 5.13 -3.91 35.78
CA VAL A 16 4.31 -3.32 34.71
C VAL A 16 4.23 -4.39 33.61
N PRO A 17 3.03 -4.86 33.22
CA PRO A 17 2.93 -5.75 32.08
C PRO A 17 3.51 -5.03 30.87
N ALA A 18 4.55 -5.60 30.27
CA ALA A 18 4.99 -5.20 28.96
C ALA A 18 3.83 -5.48 28.01
N HIS A 19 3.09 -4.45 27.62
CA HIS A 19 2.18 -4.57 26.48
C HIS A 19 3.06 -4.95 25.28
N ALA A 20 2.93 -6.18 24.82
CA ALA A 20 3.46 -6.56 23.52
C ALA A 20 2.76 -5.67 22.51
N GLU A 21 3.46 -4.64 22.00
CA GLU A 21 2.92 -3.81 20.93
C GLU A 21 2.64 -4.72 19.74
N THR A 22 1.38 -4.76 19.29
CA THR A 22 1.02 -5.52 18.10
C THR A 22 1.78 -4.94 16.93
N ARG A 23 2.65 -5.74 16.30
CA ARG A 23 3.43 -5.31 15.14
C ARG A 23 2.54 -4.91 13.97
N PHE A 24 1.40 -5.57 13.79
CA PHE A 24 0.48 -5.28 12.69
C PHE A 24 -0.88 -4.84 13.20
N TYR A 25 -1.48 -3.86 12.53
CA TYR A 25 -2.82 -3.39 12.85
C TYR A 25 -3.69 -3.30 11.61
N THR A 26 -4.85 -3.96 11.63
CA THR A 26 -5.80 -3.95 10.51
C THR A 26 -6.96 -3.02 10.80
N VAL A 27 -7.20 -2.08 9.90
CA VAL A 27 -8.29 -1.10 9.93
C VAL A 27 -9.20 -1.29 8.72
N ASN A 28 -10.52 -1.22 8.94
CA ASN A 28 -11.53 -1.38 7.89
C ASN A 28 -12.26 -0.06 7.65
N HIS A 29 -12.16 0.46 6.43
CA HIS A 29 -12.77 1.72 6.00
C HIS A 29 -14.08 1.53 5.20
N GLY A 30 -14.54 0.28 5.08
CA GLY A 30 -15.71 -0.11 4.29
C GLY A 30 -15.43 -0.24 2.79
N ILE A 31 -14.63 0.66 2.22
CA ILE A 31 -14.25 0.64 0.79
C ILE A 31 -12.91 -0.07 0.53
N TYR A 32 -12.05 -0.12 1.55
CA TYR A 32 -10.85 -0.96 1.59
C TYR A 32 -10.58 -1.39 3.04
N ILE A 33 -9.76 -2.43 3.17
CA ILE A 33 -9.19 -2.88 4.44
C ILE A 33 -7.69 -2.70 4.36
N SER A 34 -7.08 -1.98 5.29
CA SER A 34 -5.64 -1.77 5.36
C SER A 34 -5.03 -2.48 6.55
N THR A 35 -3.90 -3.14 6.35
CA THR A 35 -3.04 -3.68 7.41
C THR A 35 -1.74 -2.90 7.41
N MET A 36 -1.46 -2.26 8.54
CA MET A 36 -0.27 -1.45 8.79
C MET A 36 0.77 -2.29 9.54
N ASP A 37 2.05 -2.17 9.19
CA ASP A 37 3.15 -2.55 10.07
C ASP A 37 3.51 -1.34 10.94
N CYS A 38 3.34 -1.46 12.25
CA CYS A 38 3.53 -0.39 13.21
C CYS A 38 5.01 -0.06 13.47
N GLN A 39 5.92 -0.98 13.13
CA GLN A 39 7.36 -0.75 13.22
C GLN A 39 7.83 0.17 12.09
N THR A 40 7.35 -0.08 10.87
CA THR A 40 7.74 0.66 9.66
C THR A 40 6.79 1.81 9.33
N ARG A 41 5.58 1.77 9.93
CA ARG A 41 4.43 2.65 9.66
C ARG A 41 3.98 2.62 8.20
N LEU A 42 4.19 1.49 7.54
CA LEU A 42 3.82 1.28 6.15
C LEU A 42 2.53 0.44 6.05
N PRO A 43 1.65 0.73 5.08
CA PRO A 43 0.59 -0.18 4.69
C PRO A 43 1.18 -1.40 3.98
N VAL A 44 1.21 -2.54 4.66
CA VAL A 44 1.77 -3.80 4.15
C VAL A 44 0.74 -4.61 3.37
N ALA A 45 -0.56 -4.34 3.53
CA ALA A 45 -1.61 -4.88 2.68
C ALA A 45 -2.85 -3.98 2.68
N VAL A 46 -3.34 -3.60 1.50
CA VAL A 46 -4.61 -2.93 1.26
C VAL A 46 -5.44 -3.79 0.33
N GLN A 47 -6.61 -4.23 0.80
CA GLN A 47 -7.53 -5.11 0.10
C GLN A 47 -8.79 -4.34 -0.26
N TYR A 48 -9.21 -4.39 -1.52
CA TYR A 48 -10.43 -3.73 -1.97
C TYR A 48 -11.08 -4.45 -3.16
N LYS A 49 -12.38 -4.21 -3.31
CA LYS A 49 -13.17 -4.66 -4.46
C LYS A 49 -13.47 -3.47 -5.33
N VAL A 50 -13.37 -3.66 -6.64
CA VAL A 50 -13.71 -2.62 -7.61
C VAL A 50 -14.58 -3.24 -8.69
N GLY A 51 -15.75 -2.64 -8.89
CA GLY A 51 -16.69 -3.00 -9.94
C GLY A 51 -16.68 -1.97 -11.06
N LYS A 52 -17.63 -2.08 -11.99
CA LYS A 52 -17.81 -1.15 -13.10
C LYS A 52 -17.67 0.31 -12.65
N ASP A 53 -16.95 1.11 -13.44
CA ASP A 53 -16.80 2.52 -13.13
C ASP A 53 -18.15 3.25 -13.25
N THR A 54 -18.56 3.83 -12.13
CA THR A 54 -19.73 4.71 -12.03
C THR A 54 -19.37 6.03 -11.36
N GLY A 55 -18.11 6.21 -11.00
CA GLY A 55 -17.60 7.38 -10.31
C GLY A 55 -17.41 8.54 -11.26
N THR A 56 -17.64 9.75 -10.75
CA THR A 56 -17.28 11.00 -11.42
C THR A 56 -16.80 12.03 -10.41
N GLU A 57 -16.52 11.60 -9.17
CA GLU A 57 -16.13 12.50 -8.10
C GLU A 57 -14.72 13.03 -8.36
N GLU A 58 -14.54 14.33 -8.15
CA GLU A 58 -13.19 14.89 -8.26
C GLU A 58 -12.28 14.28 -7.19
N ARG A 59 -11.05 13.96 -7.60
CA ARG A 59 -10.02 13.49 -6.67
C ARG A 59 -9.84 14.49 -5.54
N TYR A 60 -9.98 14.02 -4.30
CA TYR A 60 -9.72 14.86 -3.14
C TYR A 60 -8.28 15.37 -3.17
N SER A 61 -8.09 16.66 -2.91
CA SER A 61 -6.82 17.34 -3.22
C SER A 61 -5.77 17.25 -2.10
N SER A 62 -6.15 16.77 -0.92
CA SER A 62 -5.29 16.72 0.27
C SER A 62 -5.08 15.30 0.76
N TYR A 63 -3.88 15.01 1.24
CA TYR A 63 -3.58 13.79 2.01
C TYR A 63 -3.89 14.08 3.47
N ILE A 64 -4.61 13.17 4.12
CA ILE A 64 -5.18 13.40 5.45
C ILE A 64 -4.84 12.28 6.40
N ASN A 65 -4.90 12.59 7.68
CA ASN A 65 -4.80 11.57 8.71
C ASN A 65 -5.91 10.55 8.59
N ASP A 66 -5.59 9.34 9.03
CA ASP A 66 -6.56 8.33 9.33
C ASP A 66 -6.99 8.46 10.80
N ASP A 67 -8.11 9.12 11.04
CA ASP A 67 -8.64 9.34 12.40
C ASP A 67 -8.97 8.02 13.11
N THR A 68 -9.36 6.97 12.37
CA THR A 68 -9.63 5.64 12.94
C THR A 68 -8.32 5.01 13.40
N LEU A 69 -7.30 4.98 12.53
CA LEU A 69 -5.98 4.45 12.88
C LEU A 69 -5.34 5.24 14.03
N LEU A 70 -5.48 6.57 14.06
CA LEU A 70 -4.98 7.40 15.15
C LEU A 70 -5.68 7.13 16.48
N ALA A 71 -6.98 6.84 16.46
CA ALA A 71 -7.73 6.53 17.66
C ALA A 71 -7.39 5.14 18.23
N GLU A 72 -7.16 4.16 17.35
CA GLU A 72 -7.06 2.75 17.74
C GLU A 72 -5.61 2.25 17.85
N ALA A 73 -4.71 2.74 16.99
CA ALA A 73 -3.32 2.33 16.92
C ALA A 73 -2.39 3.47 16.45
N PRO A 74 -2.28 4.57 17.21
CA PRO A 74 -1.53 5.77 16.81
C PRO A 74 -0.04 5.50 16.52
N GLN A 75 0.54 4.47 17.13
CA GLN A 75 1.92 4.04 16.88
C GLN A 75 2.16 3.58 15.43
N CYS A 76 1.10 3.13 14.74
CA CYS A 76 1.19 2.64 13.36
C CYS A 76 1.00 3.76 12.33
N HIS A 77 0.52 4.94 12.74
CA HIS A 77 0.27 6.06 11.84
C HIS A 77 1.56 6.87 11.57
N PRO A 78 1.89 7.19 10.31
CA PRO A 78 3.00 8.08 9.98
C PRO A 78 2.91 9.43 10.71
N LEU A 79 4.03 10.03 11.05
CA LEU A 79 4.08 11.37 11.63
C LEU A 79 3.77 12.41 10.56
N THR A 80 2.58 12.98 10.62
CA THR A 80 2.07 13.95 9.62
C THR A 80 1.98 15.37 10.17
N ALA A 81 2.51 15.60 11.37
CA ALA A 81 2.54 16.93 11.98
C ALA A 81 3.20 17.93 11.02
N HIS A 82 2.62 19.13 10.92
CA HIS A 82 3.02 20.19 9.98
C HIS A 82 4.50 20.62 10.04
N SER A 83 5.27 20.19 11.05
CA SER A 83 6.71 20.37 11.13
C SER A 83 7.49 19.58 10.08
N PHE A 84 6.94 18.47 9.59
CA PHE A 84 7.56 17.64 8.55
C PHE A 84 7.09 18.11 7.17
N ARG A 85 8.07 18.44 6.32
CA ARG A 85 7.83 18.95 4.96
C ARG A 85 7.42 17.78 4.05
N THR A 86 6.89 18.07 2.85
CA THR A 86 6.60 17.05 1.82
C THR A 86 7.80 16.12 1.58
N TYR A 87 7.59 14.92 1.03
CA TYR A 87 8.67 13.98 0.70
C TYR A 87 9.79 14.65 -0.13
N GLN A 88 9.45 15.43 -1.16
CA GLN A 88 10.45 16.20 -1.94
C GLN A 88 11.29 17.15 -1.08
N ALA A 89 10.69 17.79 -0.09
CA ALA A 89 11.41 18.72 0.76
C ALA A 89 12.33 18.02 1.76
N VAL A 90 11.99 16.81 2.20
CA VAL A 90 12.89 15.92 2.97
C VAL A 90 14.09 15.55 2.10
N LEU A 91 13.86 15.02 0.90
CA LEU A 91 14.92 14.59 -0.03
C LEU A 91 15.85 15.75 -0.41
N LYS A 92 15.29 16.92 -0.77
CA LYS A 92 16.06 18.12 -1.10
C LYS A 92 16.96 18.57 0.04
N ARG A 93 16.48 18.49 1.29
CA ARG A 93 17.29 18.84 2.47
C ARG A 93 18.44 17.85 2.67
N GLY A 94 18.20 16.57 2.38
CA GLY A 94 19.21 15.52 2.44
C GLY A 94 20.21 15.51 1.28
N GLY A 95 20.07 16.41 0.29
CA GLY A 95 20.91 16.38 -0.92
C GLY A 95 20.65 15.18 -1.82
N ILE A 96 19.48 14.55 -1.68
CA ILE A 96 19.10 13.33 -2.40
C ILE A 96 18.44 13.72 -3.72
N ALA A 97 18.93 13.15 -4.82
CA ALA A 97 18.46 13.46 -6.18
C ALA A 97 17.17 12.72 -6.59
N GLN A 98 16.77 11.67 -5.86
CA GLN A 98 15.52 10.95 -6.13
C GLN A 98 14.30 11.85 -5.88
N SER A 99 13.15 11.48 -6.47
CA SER A 99 11.86 12.14 -6.25
C SER A 99 10.82 11.10 -5.83
N TYR A 100 10.04 11.44 -4.82
CA TYR A 100 9.01 10.57 -4.24
C TYR A 100 7.68 11.29 -4.11
N ASP A 101 6.63 10.70 -4.65
CA ASP A 101 5.25 11.13 -4.47
C ASP A 101 4.63 10.45 -3.24
N VAL A 102 3.46 10.95 -2.84
CA VAL A 102 2.55 10.22 -1.96
C VAL A 102 1.75 9.25 -2.84
N GLY A 103 2.17 7.99 -2.85
CA GLY A 103 1.58 6.94 -3.67
C GLY A 103 0.38 6.28 -2.98
N HIS A 104 -0.63 5.94 -3.76
CA HIS A 104 -1.85 5.28 -3.30
C HIS A 104 -1.75 3.75 -3.41
N LEU A 105 -2.20 3.00 -2.40
CA LEU A 105 -2.27 1.53 -2.51
C LEU A 105 -3.53 1.11 -3.28
N ALA A 106 -4.68 1.55 -2.80
CA ALA A 106 -5.92 1.62 -3.57
C ALA A 106 -6.02 3.01 -4.23
N ALA A 107 -5.94 3.05 -5.55
CA ALA A 107 -5.92 4.30 -6.30
C ALA A 107 -7.22 5.11 -6.08
N SER A 108 -7.10 6.44 -6.03
CA SER A 108 -8.24 7.33 -5.74
C SER A 108 -9.36 7.23 -6.78
N ASN A 109 -9.01 7.04 -8.05
CA ASN A 109 -9.91 6.83 -9.19
C ASN A 109 -10.64 5.47 -9.12
N HIS A 110 -10.09 4.47 -8.44
CA HIS A 110 -10.83 3.23 -8.18
C HIS A 110 -11.94 3.40 -7.13
N LEU A 111 -11.87 4.49 -6.34
CA LEU A 111 -12.65 4.71 -5.12
C LEU A 111 -13.38 6.07 -5.14
N ASP A 112 -13.75 6.55 -6.32
CA ASP A 112 -14.33 7.89 -6.56
C ASP A 112 -15.86 7.86 -6.78
N ASP A 113 -16.54 6.83 -6.27
CA ASP A 113 -18.00 6.72 -6.35
C ASP A 113 -18.72 7.91 -5.67
N ASN A 114 -18.07 8.56 -4.69
CA ASN A 114 -18.58 9.74 -3.98
C ASN A 114 -17.47 10.45 -3.18
N ALA A 115 -17.73 11.70 -2.77
CA ALA A 115 -16.82 12.53 -1.98
C ALA A 115 -16.27 11.86 -0.71
N LYS A 116 -17.05 11.02 -0.03
CA LYS A 116 -16.58 10.31 1.18
C LYS A 116 -15.54 9.26 0.80
N SER A 117 -15.81 8.46 -0.24
CA SER A 117 -14.86 7.45 -0.72
C SER A 117 -13.56 8.09 -1.23
N SER A 118 -13.67 9.17 -2.02
CA SER A 118 -12.52 9.97 -2.50
C SER A 118 -11.66 10.51 -1.35
N LYS A 119 -12.29 10.96 -0.25
CA LYS A 119 -11.57 11.41 0.95
C LYS A 119 -10.90 10.24 1.70
N ILE A 120 -11.58 9.10 1.86
CA ILE A 120 -11.04 7.91 2.55
C ILE A 120 -9.84 7.32 1.79
N ALA A 121 -9.85 7.36 0.46
CA ALA A 121 -8.70 6.94 -0.35
C ALA A 121 -7.43 7.77 -0.09
N ASN A 122 -7.55 8.98 0.44
CA ASN A 122 -6.43 9.87 0.75
C ASN A 122 -5.94 9.81 2.20
N GLN A 123 -6.32 8.78 2.96
CA GLN A 123 -5.86 8.57 4.33
C GLN A 123 -4.50 7.87 4.36
N TYR A 124 -3.62 8.20 5.32
CA TYR A 124 -2.28 7.61 5.42
C TYR A 124 -2.23 6.09 5.66
N SER A 125 -3.35 5.45 5.99
CA SER A 125 -3.48 3.99 5.95
C SER A 125 -3.53 3.39 4.54
N ASN A 126 -3.64 4.23 3.51
CA ASN A 126 -3.63 3.86 2.10
C ASN A 126 -2.48 4.51 1.32
N LEU A 127 -1.54 5.16 2.01
CA LEU A 127 -0.50 5.97 1.37
C LEU A 127 0.89 5.60 1.86
N ALA A 128 1.85 5.61 0.93
CA ALA A 128 3.26 5.41 1.25
C ALA A 128 4.16 6.23 0.31
N PRO A 129 5.45 6.47 0.68
CA PRO A 129 6.41 7.10 -0.20
C PRO A 129 6.67 6.23 -1.44
N GLN A 130 6.43 6.79 -2.62
CA GLN A 130 6.59 6.08 -3.89
C GLN A 130 7.46 6.86 -4.87
N ALA A 131 8.44 6.23 -5.49
CA ALA A 131 9.28 6.87 -6.49
C ALA A 131 8.42 7.50 -7.61
N SER A 132 8.65 8.77 -7.93
CA SER A 132 7.74 9.54 -8.80
C SER A 132 7.62 8.96 -10.22
N VAL A 133 8.68 8.36 -10.77
CA VAL A 133 8.62 7.70 -12.10
C VAL A 133 7.74 6.46 -12.05
N PHE A 134 7.82 5.70 -10.95
CA PHE A 134 7.05 4.49 -10.71
C PHE A 134 5.55 4.77 -10.52
N ASN A 135 5.22 5.86 -9.80
CA ASN A 135 3.85 6.30 -9.50
C ASN A 135 3.12 6.98 -10.66
N ARG A 136 3.83 7.65 -11.57
CA ARG A 136 3.22 8.51 -12.60
C ARG A 136 3.09 7.77 -13.94
N ARG A 137 2.43 8.42 -14.91
CA ARG A 137 2.35 7.94 -16.29
C ARG A 137 3.73 7.55 -16.84
N GLY A 138 3.84 6.34 -17.39
CA GLY A 138 5.11 5.70 -17.78
C GLY A 138 5.73 4.80 -16.70
N GLY A 139 5.15 4.81 -15.50
CA GLY A 139 5.53 3.97 -14.38
C GLY A 139 4.78 2.65 -14.34
N ALA A 140 5.42 1.62 -13.79
CA ALA A 140 4.83 0.31 -13.63
C ALA A 140 3.57 0.34 -12.75
N TYR A 141 3.59 1.10 -11.65
CA TYR A 141 2.45 1.16 -10.74
C TYR A 141 1.23 1.79 -11.39
N PHE A 142 1.43 2.96 -12.02
CA PHE A 142 0.39 3.65 -12.79
C PHE A 142 -0.20 2.74 -13.88
N HIS A 143 0.64 1.93 -14.53
CA HIS A 143 0.16 0.99 -15.54
C HIS A 143 -0.74 -0.09 -14.93
N THR A 144 -0.42 -0.61 -13.74
CA THR A 144 -1.33 -1.54 -13.05
C THR A 144 -2.67 -0.90 -12.65
N GLU A 145 -2.69 0.41 -12.35
CA GLU A 145 -3.96 1.14 -12.15
C GLU A 145 -4.77 1.22 -13.45
N SER A 146 -4.09 1.47 -14.58
CA SER A 146 -4.75 1.47 -15.89
C SER A 146 -5.34 0.10 -16.24
N ILE A 147 -4.67 -1.01 -15.88
CA ILE A 147 -5.20 -2.36 -16.05
C ILE A 147 -6.49 -2.53 -15.24
N ILE A 148 -6.50 -2.12 -13.96
CA ILE A 148 -7.67 -2.18 -13.09
C ILE A 148 -8.82 -1.36 -13.67
N GLU A 149 -8.57 -0.10 -14.06
CA GLU A 149 -9.58 0.79 -14.62
C GLU A 149 -10.20 0.25 -15.90
N CYS A 150 -9.41 -0.37 -16.77
CA CYS A 150 -9.96 -0.94 -17.98
C CYS A 150 -10.78 -2.21 -17.69
N HIS A 151 -10.26 -3.09 -16.83
CA HIS A 151 -10.87 -4.39 -16.61
C HIS A 151 -12.08 -4.38 -15.67
N ARG A 152 -12.18 -3.42 -14.72
CA ARG A 152 -13.31 -3.32 -13.79
C ARG A 152 -14.65 -3.10 -14.51
N ASP A 153 -14.62 -2.54 -15.71
CA ASP A 153 -15.77 -2.34 -16.60
C ASP A 153 -16.23 -3.62 -17.32
N ILE A 154 -15.40 -4.66 -17.28
CA ILE A 154 -15.67 -5.96 -17.90
C ILE A 154 -16.24 -6.93 -16.88
N GLU A 155 -15.61 -7.02 -15.69
CA GLU A 155 -16.01 -7.87 -14.59
C GLU A 155 -15.49 -7.31 -13.25
N PRO A 156 -16.08 -7.70 -12.10
CA PRO A 156 -15.60 -7.28 -10.79
C PRO A 156 -14.20 -7.82 -10.47
N LEU A 157 -13.37 -6.96 -9.90
CA LEU A 157 -12.00 -7.27 -9.50
C LEU A 157 -11.87 -7.27 -7.98
N PHE A 158 -11.06 -8.18 -7.47
CA PHE A 158 -10.50 -8.08 -6.12
C PHE A 158 -9.02 -7.72 -6.24
N VAL A 159 -8.59 -6.69 -5.52
CA VAL A 159 -7.23 -6.17 -5.59
C VAL A 159 -6.61 -6.19 -4.20
N VAL A 160 -5.38 -6.68 -4.13
CA VAL A 160 -4.50 -6.54 -2.97
C VAL A 160 -3.25 -5.80 -3.41
N ALA A 161 -2.89 -4.73 -2.72
CA ALA A 161 -1.63 -4.04 -2.94
C ALA A 161 -0.94 -3.79 -1.61
N GLY A 162 0.38 -3.69 -1.58
CA GLY A 162 1.08 -3.39 -0.34
C GLY A 162 2.54 -3.06 -0.58
N THR A 163 3.22 -2.74 0.52
CA THR A 163 4.63 -2.40 0.53
C THR A 163 5.44 -3.49 1.23
N ILE A 164 6.69 -3.64 0.81
CA ILE A 164 7.70 -4.50 1.45
C ILE A 164 8.92 -3.64 1.74
N ASP A 165 9.40 -3.76 2.97
CA ASP A 165 10.54 -3.05 3.53
C ASP A 165 11.59 -4.09 3.94
N ASP A 166 12.75 -4.06 3.28
CA ASP A 166 13.86 -4.97 3.55
C ASP A 166 14.70 -4.38 4.70
N PRO A 167 14.75 -5.06 5.87
CA PRO A 167 15.48 -4.53 7.03
C PRO A 167 16.99 -4.41 6.81
N THR A 168 17.52 -4.89 5.68
CA THR A 168 18.94 -4.80 5.31
C THR A 168 19.28 -3.60 4.43
N THR A 169 18.30 -2.86 3.90
CA THR A 169 18.47 -1.73 2.96
C THR A 169 18.14 -0.37 3.58
N THR A 170 18.54 -0.16 4.83
CA THR A 170 18.22 1.05 5.62
C THR A 170 18.84 2.35 5.07
N ASP A 171 19.82 2.28 4.18
CA ASP A 171 20.45 3.48 3.58
C ASP A 171 19.46 4.28 2.70
N SER A 172 18.35 3.66 2.30
CA SER A 172 17.24 4.27 1.55
C SER A 172 16.11 4.83 2.43
N ASP A 173 16.21 4.74 3.76
CA ASP A 173 15.18 5.18 4.71
C ASP A 173 15.14 6.70 4.92
N PHE A 174 14.86 7.41 3.83
CA PHE A 174 14.81 8.86 3.78
C PHE A 174 13.78 9.48 4.73
N PHE A 175 12.72 8.75 5.07
CA PHE A 175 11.56 9.29 5.78
C PHE A 175 11.48 8.91 7.27
N SER A 176 12.33 7.98 7.75
CA SER A 176 12.25 7.47 9.12
C SER A 176 12.42 8.54 10.19
N SER A 177 13.33 9.49 9.98
CA SER A 177 13.57 10.60 10.92
C SER A 177 12.52 11.72 10.88
N THR A 178 11.67 11.73 9.85
CA THR A 178 10.69 12.81 9.63
C THR A 178 9.27 12.31 9.78
N PHE A 179 8.83 11.43 8.89
CA PHE A 179 7.50 10.80 8.95
C PHE A 179 7.44 9.64 9.92
N GLY A 180 8.54 9.26 10.60
CA GLY A 180 8.56 8.06 11.45
C GLY A 180 8.29 6.77 10.66
N GLN A 181 8.38 6.84 9.33
CA GLN A 181 7.99 5.82 8.36
C GLN A 181 9.22 5.49 7.51
N THR A 182 9.51 4.21 7.29
CA THR A 182 10.60 3.78 6.41
C THR A 182 10.27 4.07 4.94
N THR A 183 11.26 3.93 4.07
CA THR A 183 11.02 4.01 2.61
C THR A 183 10.85 2.58 2.09
N PRO A 184 9.68 2.19 1.55
CA PRO A 184 9.53 0.84 1.01
C PRO A 184 10.57 0.54 -0.08
N ASP A 185 11.17 -0.64 -0.07
CA ASP A 185 12.01 -1.11 -1.17
C ASP A 185 11.19 -1.61 -2.35
N TYR A 186 10.04 -2.22 -2.06
CA TYR A 186 9.16 -2.78 -3.07
C TYR A 186 7.70 -2.47 -2.79
N TRP A 187 6.93 -2.47 -3.88
CA TRP A 187 5.49 -2.47 -3.86
C TRP A 187 5.02 -3.70 -4.61
N TYR A 188 4.01 -4.38 -4.08
CA TYR A 188 3.37 -5.48 -4.77
C TYR A 188 1.93 -5.15 -5.10
N ARG A 189 1.40 -5.82 -6.13
CA ARG A 189 -0.02 -5.79 -6.45
C ARG A 189 -0.45 -7.14 -6.99
N VAL A 190 -1.59 -7.61 -6.52
CA VAL A 190 -2.29 -8.79 -7.00
C VAL A 190 -3.68 -8.37 -7.42
N ILE A 191 -4.04 -8.65 -8.67
CA ILE A 191 -5.38 -8.44 -9.21
C ILE A 191 -6.00 -9.81 -9.47
N TYR A 192 -7.23 -10.01 -9.02
CA TYR A 192 -8.02 -11.20 -9.28
C TYR A 192 -9.31 -10.84 -10.02
N TRP A 193 -9.50 -11.47 -11.17
CA TRP A 193 -10.67 -11.36 -12.03
C TRP A 193 -11.65 -12.47 -11.64
N SER A 194 -12.69 -12.10 -10.90
CA SER A 194 -13.53 -13.06 -10.20
C SER A 194 -14.42 -13.93 -11.10
N GLU A 195 -14.82 -13.43 -12.28
CA GLU A 195 -15.66 -14.17 -13.22
C GLU A 195 -14.81 -15.05 -14.15
N THR A 196 -13.69 -14.52 -14.64
CA THR A 196 -12.73 -15.29 -15.46
C THR A 196 -11.94 -16.30 -14.60
N ASN A 197 -11.88 -16.08 -13.29
CA ASN A 197 -11.15 -16.89 -12.32
C ASN A 197 -9.66 -17.01 -12.65
N VAL A 198 -9.01 -15.87 -12.83
CA VAL A 198 -7.55 -15.74 -13.04
C VAL A 198 -6.98 -14.65 -12.14
N TYR A 199 -5.70 -14.73 -11.80
CA TYR A 199 -5.00 -13.66 -11.06
C TYR A 199 -3.73 -13.19 -11.77
N LYS A 200 -3.22 -12.01 -11.43
CA LYS A 200 -1.88 -11.57 -11.82
C LYS A 200 -1.20 -10.91 -10.63
N ALA A 201 0.07 -11.22 -10.41
CA ALA A 201 0.86 -10.70 -9.29
C ALA A 201 2.15 -10.04 -9.80
N TRP A 202 2.50 -8.91 -9.20
CA TRP A 202 3.75 -8.21 -9.46
C TRP A 202 4.46 -7.83 -8.17
N LEU A 203 5.79 -7.85 -8.22
CA LEU A 203 6.69 -7.25 -7.23
C LEU A 203 7.57 -6.21 -7.93
N MET A 204 7.36 -4.94 -7.64
CA MET A 204 7.98 -3.82 -8.35
C MET A 204 8.91 -3.06 -7.40
N PRO A 205 10.15 -2.74 -7.81
CA PRO A 205 11.06 -1.97 -6.97
C PRO A 205 10.58 -0.52 -6.86
N ASN A 206 10.68 0.07 -5.68
CA ASN A 206 10.32 1.47 -5.42
C ASN A 206 11.42 2.42 -5.95
N SER A 207 11.58 2.45 -7.27
CA SER A 207 12.70 3.13 -7.91
C SER A 207 12.34 3.72 -9.27
N PRO A 208 13.15 4.63 -9.81
CA PRO A 208 12.97 5.13 -11.17
C PRO A 208 13.06 4.07 -12.27
N SER A 209 13.58 2.87 -11.97
CA SER A 209 13.66 1.78 -12.94
C SER A 209 12.33 1.04 -13.15
N ALA A 210 11.35 1.23 -12.24
CA ALA A 210 10.04 0.61 -12.31
C ALA A 210 9.12 1.29 -13.33
N THR A 211 9.45 1.11 -14.62
CA THR A 211 8.70 1.62 -15.77
C THR A 211 7.66 0.61 -16.27
N ASP A 212 6.66 1.11 -16.99
CA ASP A 212 5.65 0.29 -17.66
C ASP A 212 6.26 -0.64 -18.72
N ASP A 213 7.26 -0.19 -19.49
CA ASP A 213 8.00 -1.04 -20.42
C ASP A 213 8.60 -2.28 -19.75
N ASN A 214 9.18 -2.12 -18.57
CA ASN A 214 9.76 -3.23 -17.82
C ASN A 214 8.67 -4.17 -17.28
N LEU A 215 7.52 -3.63 -16.87
CA LEU A 215 6.35 -4.42 -16.47
C LEU A 215 5.83 -5.25 -17.64
N LEU A 216 5.66 -4.65 -18.83
CA LEU A 216 5.17 -5.32 -20.04
C LEU A 216 6.13 -6.40 -20.56
N GLN A 217 7.42 -6.28 -20.25
CA GLN A 217 8.44 -7.32 -20.51
C GLN A 217 8.43 -8.45 -19.47
N GLY A 218 7.51 -8.42 -18.49
CA GLY A 218 7.41 -9.42 -17.43
C GLY A 218 8.49 -9.34 -16.36
N ARG A 219 9.26 -8.24 -16.28
CA ARG A 219 10.39 -8.13 -15.34
C ARG A 219 9.99 -8.09 -13.87
N TYR A 220 8.71 -7.81 -13.60
CA TYR A 220 8.17 -7.68 -12.25
C TYR A 220 7.16 -8.79 -11.93
N ASP A 221 6.95 -9.74 -12.85
CA ASP A 221 6.08 -10.89 -12.59
C ASP A 221 6.66 -11.71 -11.44
N ILE A 222 5.81 -12.11 -10.51
CA ILE A 222 6.21 -12.89 -9.34
C ILE A 222 5.24 -14.04 -9.12
N ASP A 223 5.79 -15.21 -8.80
CA ASP A 223 4.99 -16.35 -8.35
C ASP A 223 4.28 -16.01 -7.02
N LEU A 224 3.01 -16.38 -6.89
CA LEU A 224 2.21 -15.99 -5.73
C LEU A 224 2.73 -16.62 -4.43
N ALA A 225 3.25 -17.86 -4.47
CA ALA A 225 3.82 -18.49 -3.28
C ALA A 225 5.10 -17.76 -2.84
N VAL A 226 5.95 -17.37 -3.80
CA VAL A 226 7.14 -16.55 -3.51
C VAL A 226 6.74 -15.20 -2.93
N LEU A 227 5.72 -14.54 -3.47
CA LEU A 227 5.24 -13.27 -2.92
C LEU A 227 4.75 -13.43 -1.47
N VAL A 228 3.97 -14.46 -1.18
CA VAL A 228 3.44 -14.74 0.18
C VAL A 228 4.56 -14.96 1.18
N GLU A 229 5.66 -15.61 0.81
CA GLU A 229 6.84 -15.79 1.67
C GLU A 229 7.53 -14.48 2.04
N ASN A 230 7.36 -13.42 1.24
CA ASN A 230 8.01 -12.12 1.43
C ASN A 230 7.11 -11.07 2.09
N ILE A 231 5.80 -11.31 2.20
CA ILE A 231 4.87 -10.38 2.86
C ILE A 231 4.82 -10.70 4.35
N PRO A 232 4.93 -9.69 5.24
CA PRO A 232 5.05 -9.92 6.67
C PRO A 232 3.72 -10.28 7.37
N VAL A 233 2.62 -10.34 6.61
CA VAL A 233 1.27 -10.62 7.09
C VAL A 233 0.64 -11.78 6.33
N HIS A 234 -0.14 -12.56 7.06
CA HIS A 234 -0.94 -13.62 6.49
C HIS A 234 -2.21 -13.05 5.86
N LEU A 235 -2.52 -13.48 4.63
CA LEU A 235 -3.69 -13.04 3.88
C LEU A 235 -4.46 -14.26 3.37
N GLU A 236 -5.61 -14.55 4.01
CA GLU A 236 -6.51 -15.67 3.65
C GLU A 236 -6.88 -15.69 2.16
N PHE A 237 -6.94 -14.52 1.53
CA PHE A 237 -7.20 -14.40 0.09
C PHE A 237 -6.12 -15.08 -0.75
N PHE A 238 -4.83 -14.88 -0.45
CA PHE A 238 -3.74 -15.52 -1.19
C PHE A 238 -3.70 -17.02 -0.95
N GLU A 239 -3.97 -17.46 0.28
CA GLU A 239 -4.13 -18.89 0.55
C GLU A 239 -5.26 -19.51 -0.27
N SER A 240 -6.38 -18.80 -0.39
CA SER A 240 -7.51 -19.27 -1.20
C SER A 240 -7.13 -19.41 -2.67
N LEU A 241 -6.44 -18.43 -3.25
CA LEU A 241 -5.97 -18.52 -4.64
C LEU A 241 -5.06 -19.74 -4.85
N MET A 242 -4.11 -19.97 -3.94
CA MET A 242 -3.19 -21.11 -4.01
C MET A 242 -3.91 -22.45 -3.77
N HIS A 243 -4.78 -22.52 -2.76
CA HIS A 243 -5.53 -23.73 -2.38
C HIS A 243 -6.44 -24.22 -3.52
N TYR A 244 -7.13 -23.29 -4.19
CA TYR A 244 -8.01 -23.62 -5.31
C TYR A 244 -7.29 -23.71 -6.65
N GLY A 245 -5.97 -23.49 -6.69
CA GLY A 245 -5.17 -23.56 -7.91
C GLY A 245 -5.66 -22.59 -8.98
N VAL A 246 -6.04 -21.37 -8.58
CA VAL A 246 -6.48 -20.33 -9.52
C VAL A 246 -5.32 -20.05 -10.49
N PRO A 247 -5.53 -20.09 -11.82
CA PRO A 247 -4.44 -19.87 -12.77
C PRO A 247 -4.02 -18.40 -12.85
N GLU A 248 -2.74 -18.18 -13.17
CA GLU A 248 -2.24 -16.84 -13.50
C GLU A 248 -2.74 -16.38 -14.88
N ALA A 249 -3.09 -15.11 -15.00
CA ALA A 249 -3.48 -14.47 -16.24
C ALA A 249 -2.27 -14.28 -17.17
N THR A 250 -2.49 -14.47 -18.47
CA THR A 250 -1.45 -14.27 -19.48
C THR A 250 -1.17 -12.78 -19.71
N SER A 251 0.00 -12.45 -20.27
CA SER A 251 0.32 -11.07 -20.65
C SER A 251 -0.69 -10.49 -21.65
N ASP A 252 -1.18 -11.31 -22.59
CA ASP A 252 -2.22 -10.90 -23.54
C ASP A 252 -3.55 -10.60 -22.84
N PHE A 253 -3.85 -11.28 -21.74
CA PHE A 253 -5.08 -11.06 -20.99
C PHE A 253 -5.09 -9.68 -20.35
N ILE A 254 -3.97 -9.26 -19.75
CA ILE A 254 -3.83 -7.98 -19.04
C ILE A 254 -3.44 -6.81 -19.97
N GLU A 255 -3.26 -7.05 -21.27
CA GLU A 255 -2.84 -6.03 -22.22
C GLU A 255 -3.81 -4.84 -22.19
N THR A 256 -3.28 -3.67 -21.83
CA THR A 256 -4.06 -2.44 -21.72
C THR A 256 -3.40 -1.32 -22.51
N LYS A 257 -4.13 -0.76 -23.47
CA LYS A 257 -3.67 0.33 -24.35
C LYS A 257 -4.36 1.63 -24.00
N GLN A 258 -3.57 2.68 -23.74
CA GLN A 258 -4.10 4.02 -23.53
C GLN A 258 -4.03 4.85 -24.81
N SER A 259 -5.17 5.41 -25.24
CA SER A 259 -5.24 6.37 -26.35
C SER A 259 -6.02 7.60 -25.91
N GLY A 260 -5.30 8.65 -25.50
CA GLY A 260 -5.89 9.85 -24.91
C GLY A 260 -6.57 9.52 -23.57
N LYS A 261 -7.86 9.84 -23.46
CA LYS A 261 -8.70 9.55 -22.28
C LYS A 261 -9.44 8.20 -22.35
N LYS A 262 -8.93 7.25 -23.14
CA LYS A 262 -9.54 5.94 -23.33
C LYS A 262 -8.55 4.84 -23.04
N LEU A 263 -9.03 3.77 -22.44
CA LEU A 263 -8.31 2.53 -22.24
C LEU A 263 -8.95 1.45 -23.10
N THR A 264 -8.14 0.55 -23.65
CA THR A 264 -8.60 -0.61 -24.39
C THR A 264 -7.93 -1.87 -23.84
N CYS A 265 -8.75 -2.84 -23.41
CA CYS A 265 -8.35 -4.14 -22.91
C CYS A 265 -9.41 -5.18 -23.32
N ARG A 266 -8.98 -6.42 -23.57
CA ARG A 266 -9.88 -7.53 -23.99
C ARG A 266 -10.88 -7.13 -25.11
N ASN A 267 -10.41 -6.33 -26.09
CA ASN A 267 -11.21 -5.78 -27.20
C ASN A 267 -12.39 -4.87 -26.80
N ARG A 268 -12.38 -4.32 -25.59
CA ARG A 268 -13.33 -3.31 -25.13
C ARG A 268 -12.63 -1.99 -24.86
N THR A 269 -13.31 -0.88 -25.13
CA THR A 269 -12.78 0.45 -24.86
C THR A 269 -13.61 1.13 -23.78
N THR A 270 -12.94 1.62 -22.75
CA THR A 270 -13.52 2.27 -21.58
C THR A 270 -13.02 3.71 -21.46
N GLY A 271 -13.71 4.53 -20.66
CA GLY A 271 -13.21 5.85 -20.26
C GLY A 271 -12.04 5.70 -19.29
N ILE A 272 -11.26 6.78 -19.14
CA ILE A 272 -10.41 6.96 -17.97
C ILE A 272 -11.21 7.82 -16.99
N GLY A 273 -11.49 7.29 -15.80
CA GLY A 273 -11.98 8.06 -14.65
C GLY A 273 -11.00 9.16 -14.26
#